data_AF-A0A7J4QBA2-F1
#
_entry.id   AF-A0A7J4QBA2-F1
#
_cell.length_a   1.000
_cell.length_b   1.000
_cell.length_c   1.000
_cell.angle_alpha   90.00
_cell.angle_beta   90.00
_cell.angle_gamma   90.00
#
_symmetry.space_group_name_H-M   'P 1'
#
loop_
_entity.id
_entity.type
_entity.pdbx_description
1 polymer ?
#
loop_
_entity_poly.entity_id
_entity_poly.type
_entity_poly.pdbx_seq_one_letter_code
_entity_poly.pdbx_strand_id
1 'polypeptide(L)'
;MDKSEHKFKEIKAEIDIQKSTEITNQFITELNKESPGEIIKKIVNTPHLWLPRFTKVKEQVDEIYTGSISSIIPHVLYSPRHEKPVAILKGEDIMRFKVSQHYQLWLRLQDIHLKEIHDNAILSHVTAEDFNSLFNRKELAAHMPFILKAIERHFSKDYISSIHLLVPRVEGVLREHLKLAGLQTLFQTKDGSWEEKSISKLLDQTAGVDKVINPDIIEYLRYLLFRKLGDNKRNELAHALMEESAFKEVLSFRLILLLLLFFMPLPVEPSQ
;
A
#
# COMPACT_ATOMS: atom_id res chain seq x y z
N MET A 1 -6.85 2.79 42.60
CA MET A 1 -7.81 2.67 41.49
C MET A 1 -7.33 1.55 40.60
N ASP A 2 -8.20 0.57 40.42
CA ASP A 2 -7.95 -0.75 39.87
C ASP A 2 -7.36 -0.67 38.46
N LYS A 3 -6.17 -1.25 38.25
CA LYS A 3 -5.64 -1.49 36.90
C LYS A 3 -6.43 -2.68 36.37
N SER A 4 -7.53 -2.43 35.66
CA SER A 4 -8.21 -3.48 34.92
C SER A 4 -7.22 -4.02 33.86
N GLU A 5 -6.53 -5.10 34.18
CA GLU A 5 -5.82 -5.92 33.21
C GLU A 5 -6.86 -6.43 32.20
N HIS A 6 -7.02 -5.71 31.09
CA HIS A 6 -7.87 -6.16 30.00
C HIS A 6 -7.21 -7.40 29.37
N LYS A 7 -7.54 -8.59 29.88
CA LYS A 7 -7.10 -9.86 29.32
C LYS A 7 -7.91 -10.16 28.05
N PHE A 8 -7.31 -9.91 26.90
CA PHE A 8 -7.84 -10.34 25.62
C PHE A 8 -7.64 -11.86 25.47
N LYS A 9 -8.67 -12.57 24.99
CA LYS A 9 -8.56 -13.98 24.60
C LYS A 9 -8.31 -14.04 23.09
N GLU A 10 -7.28 -14.78 22.70
CA GLU A 10 -7.00 -15.01 21.29
C GLU A 10 -8.09 -15.92 20.67
N ILE A 11 -8.57 -15.54 19.49
CA ILE A 11 -9.45 -16.36 18.66
C ILE A 11 -8.68 -16.66 17.38
N LYS A 12 -8.60 -17.95 17.03
CA LYS A 12 -7.98 -18.43 15.80
C LYS A 12 -9.02 -19.10 14.92
N ALA A 13 -8.89 -18.89 13.61
CA ALA A 13 -9.66 -19.59 12.60
C ALA A 13 -8.67 -20.03 11.50
N GLU A 14 -8.81 -21.27 11.03
CA GLU A 14 -8.06 -21.77 9.89
C GLU A 14 -8.78 -21.40 8.60
N ILE A 15 -8.01 -20.97 7.60
CA ILE A 15 -8.53 -20.59 6.29
C ILE A 15 -7.84 -21.49 5.27
N ASP A 16 -8.62 -22.24 4.50
CA ASP A 16 -8.10 -23.00 3.37
C ASP A 16 -7.79 -22.05 2.20
N ILE A 17 -6.53 -22.07 1.77
CA ILE A 17 -6.02 -21.26 0.66
C ILE A 17 -5.53 -22.09 -0.53
N GLN A 18 -5.75 -23.42 -0.55
CA GLN A 18 -5.23 -24.32 -1.58
C GLN A 18 -5.51 -23.84 -3.00
N LYS A 19 -6.78 -23.53 -3.29
CA LYS A 19 -7.20 -23.01 -4.60
C LYS A 19 -6.47 -21.72 -4.98
N SER A 20 -6.23 -20.84 -4.01
CA SER A 20 -5.53 -19.56 -4.24
C SER A 20 -4.04 -19.81 -4.53
N THR A 21 -3.42 -20.75 -3.82
CA THR A 21 -2.04 -21.20 -4.07
C THR A 21 -1.90 -21.84 -5.45
N GLU A 22 -2.84 -22.68 -5.87
CA GLU A 22 -2.84 -23.28 -7.22
C GLU A 22 -2.85 -22.22 -8.33
N ILE A 23 -3.74 -21.21 -8.22
CA ILE A 23 -3.81 -20.09 -9.16
C ILE A 23 -2.48 -19.33 -9.19
N THR A 24 -1.88 -19.10 -8.02
CA THR A 24 -0.58 -18.41 -7.92
C THR A 24 0.53 -19.19 -8.60
N ASN A 25 0.58 -20.51 -8.39
CA ASN A 25 1.58 -21.39 -9.01
C ASN A 25 1.43 -21.47 -10.53
N GLN A 26 0.19 -21.49 -11.03
CA GLN A 26 -0.08 -21.40 -12.47
C GLN A 26 0.44 -20.08 -13.03
N PHE A 27 0.15 -18.96 -12.35
CA PHE A 27 0.64 -17.65 -12.76
C PHE A 27 2.17 -17.57 -12.76
N ILE A 28 2.85 -18.08 -11.72
CA ILE A 28 4.32 -18.17 -11.66
C ILE A 28 4.87 -19.00 -12.82
N THR A 29 4.22 -20.12 -13.16
CA THR A 29 4.64 -20.97 -14.29
C THR A 29 4.55 -20.23 -15.63
N GLU A 30 3.58 -19.34 -15.79
CA GLU A 30 3.48 -18.47 -16.96
C GLU A 30 4.53 -17.35 -16.95
N LEU A 31 4.80 -16.75 -15.80
CA LEU A 31 5.84 -15.73 -15.64
C LEU A 31 7.23 -16.26 -15.96
N ASN A 32 7.58 -17.46 -15.49
CA ASN A 32 8.91 -18.04 -15.65
C ASN A 32 9.27 -18.38 -17.12
N LYS A 33 8.32 -18.26 -18.05
CA LYS A 33 8.55 -18.41 -19.50
C LYS A 33 8.96 -17.08 -20.18
N GLU A 34 8.81 -15.96 -19.48
CA GLU A 34 8.99 -14.62 -20.02
C GLU A 34 10.40 -14.07 -19.76
N SER A 35 10.74 -12.99 -20.47
CA SER A 35 11.96 -12.24 -20.18
C SER A 35 11.85 -11.44 -18.87
N PRO A 36 12.96 -11.09 -18.20
CA PRO A 36 12.93 -10.40 -16.89
C PRO A 36 12.08 -9.12 -16.87
N GLY A 37 12.23 -8.27 -17.90
CA GLY A 37 11.43 -7.05 -18.03
C GLY A 37 9.93 -7.34 -18.22
N GLU A 38 9.57 -8.39 -18.97
CA GLU A 38 8.18 -8.78 -19.18
C GLU A 38 7.55 -9.41 -17.93
N ILE A 39 8.31 -10.15 -17.12
CA ILE A 39 7.86 -10.63 -15.81
C ILE A 39 7.36 -9.45 -14.96
N ILE A 40 8.19 -8.42 -14.81
CA ILE A 40 7.85 -7.24 -14.00
C ILE A 40 6.60 -6.54 -14.58
N LYS A 41 6.56 -6.31 -15.90
CA LYS A 41 5.43 -5.66 -16.55
C LYS A 41 4.13 -6.44 -16.38
N LYS A 42 4.15 -7.77 -16.50
CA LYS A 42 2.97 -8.62 -16.28
C LYS A 42 2.45 -8.50 -14.85
N ILE A 43 3.33 -8.48 -13.84
CA ILE A 43 2.94 -8.31 -12.43
C ILE A 43 2.30 -6.92 -12.21
N VAL A 44 2.90 -5.86 -12.73
CA VAL A 44 2.37 -4.49 -12.62
C VAL A 44 1.03 -4.35 -13.35
N ASN A 45 0.90 -4.93 -14.55
CA ASN A 45 -0.31 -4.92 -15.37
C ASN A 45 -1.39 -5.90 -14.90
N THR A 46 -1.14 -6.61 -13.79
CA THR A 46 -2.13 -7.46 -13.13
C THR A 46 -2.39 -6.96 -11.70
N PRO A 47 -2.92 -5.72 -11.51
CA PRO A 47 -2.99 -5.11 -10.18
C PRO A 47 -3.81 -5.91 -9.19
N HIS A 48 -4.86 -6.63 -9.64
CA HIS A 48 -5.71 -7.41 -8.73
C HIS A 48 -4.97 -8.49 -7.92
N LEU A 49 -3.74 -8.86 -8.31
CA LEU A 49 -2.88 -9.76 -7.53
C LEU A 49 -2.33 -9.11 -6.25
N TRP A 50 -2.13 -7.79 -6.24
CA TRP A 50 -1.43 -7.09 -5.16
C TRP A 50 -2.09 -5.78 -4.72
N LEU A 51 -3.05 -5.26 -5.46
CA LEU A 51 -3.84 -4.07 -5.19
C LEU A 51 -5.31 -4.47 -4.95
N PRO A 52 -5.82 -4.39 -3.72
CA PRO A 52 -7.22 -4.68 -3.45
C PRO A 52 -8.15 -3.60 -4.01
N ARG A 53 -9.28 -4.03 -4.58
CA ARG A 53 -10.35 -3.14 -5.04
C ARG A 53 -11.15 -2.61 -3.87
N PHE A 54 -11.01 -1.33 -3.55
CA PHE A 54 -11.60 -0.73 -2.36
C PHE A 54 -13.13 -0.80 -2.36
N THR A 55 -13.76 -0.56 -3.52
CA THR A 55 -15.22 -0.62 -3.65
C THR A 55 -15.76 -2.01 -3.31
N LYS A 56 -15.11 -3.08 -3.77
CA LYS A 56 -15.51 -4.46 -3.45
C LYS A 56 -15.38 -4.79 -1.97
N VAL A 57 -14.30 -4.32 -1.34
CA VAL A 57 -14.09 -4.50 0.11
C VAL A 57 -15.19 -3.77 0.89
N LYS A 58 -15.56 -2.56 0.44
CA LYS A 58 -16.64 -1.78 1.06
C LYS A 58 -17.99 -2.48 0.92
N GLU A 59 -18.34 -2.96 -0.27
CA GLU A 59 -19.57 -3.71 -0.54
C GLU A 59 -19.68 -4.94 0.37
N GLN A 60 -18.60 -5.73 0.49
CA GLN A 60 -18.56 -6.89 1.39
C GLN A 60 -18.80 -6.52 2.85
N VAL A 61 -18.22 -5.41 3.31
CA VAL A 61 -18.39 -4.93 4.68
C VAL A 61 -19.82 -4.44 4.89
N ASP A 62 -20.39 -3.72 3.93
CA ASP A 62 -21.77 -3.27 4.00
C ASP A 62 -22.73 -4.49 4.04
N GLU A 63 -22.51 -5.53 3.24
CA GLU A 63 -23.30 -6.76 3.26
C GLU A 63 -23.22 -7.51 4.60
N ILE A 64 -22.02 -7.61 5.19
CA ILE A 64 -21.81 -8.37 6.43
C ILE A 64 -22.33 -7.62 7.67
N TYR A 65 -22.17 -6.29 7.69
CA TYR A 65 -22.34 -5.51 8.92
C TYR A 65 -23.58 -4.61 8.92
N THR A 66 -24.20 -4.32 7.78
CA THR A 66 -25.45 -3.53 7.75
C THR A 66 -26.54 -4.28 8.52
N GLY A 67 -27.10 -3.64 9.55
CA GLY A 67 -28.12 -4.24 10.41
C GLY A 67 -27.59 -5.24 11.44
N SER A 68 -26.28 -5.51 11.48
CA SER A 68 -25.66 -6.37 12.49
C SER A 68 -25.50 -5.64 13.82
N ILE A 69 -25.70 -6.33 14.95
CA ILE A 69 -25.48 -5.80 16.30
C ILE A 69 -24.05 -5.26 16.47
N SER A 70 -23.06 -5.87 15.81
CA SER A 70 -21.67 -5.41 15.90
C SER A 70 -21.45 -4.03 15.27
N SER A 71 -22.36 -3.54 14.43
CA SER A 71 -22.29 -2.17 13.87
C SER A 71 -22.72 -1.09 14.88
N ILE A 72 -23.44 -1.47 15.93
CA ILE A 72 -24.01 -0.56 16.94
C ILE A 72 -23.12 -0.47 18.18
N ILE A 73 -22.43 -1.56 18.53
CA ILE A 73 -21.61 -1.63 19.75
C ILE A 73 -20.33 -0.79 19.58
N PRO A 74 -20.08 0.20 20.46
CA PRO A 74 -18.84 0.97 20.44
C PRO A 74 -17.60 0.08 20.57
N HIS A 75 -16.59 0.33 19.75
CA HIS A 75 -15.32 -0.38 19.81
C HIS A 75 -14.25 0.51 20.46
N VAL A 76 -13.49 -0.05 21.41
CA VAL A 76 -12.33 0.63 21.98
C VAL A 76 -11.08 -0.01 21.40
N LEU A 77 -10.27 0.78 20.69
CA LEU A 77 -9.00 0.34 20.13
C LEU A 77 -7.89 0.62 21.15
N TYR A 78 -7.12 -0.41 21.47
CA TYR A 78 -5.95 -0.31 22.36
C TYR A 78 -4.67 -0.29 21.54
N SER A 79 -3.72 0.54 21.95
CA SER A 79 -2.34 0.45 21.44
C SER A 79 -1.62 -0.69 22.15
N PRO A 80 -1.05 -1.66 21.42
CA PRO A 80 -0.15 -2.66 22.00
C PRO A 80 1.09 -2.02 22.66
N ARG A 81 1.50 -0.84 22.18
CA ARG A 81 2.72 -0.15 22.63
C ARG A 81 2.56 0.59 23.95
N HIS A 82 1.38 1.17 24.16
CA HIS A 82 1.12 2.04 25.32
C HIS A 82 0.11 1.44 26.30
N GLU A 83 -0.48 0.28 25.97
CA GLU A 83 -1.55 -0.40 26.73
C GLU A 83 -2.71 0.54 27.09
N LYS A 84 -2.95 1.54 26.23
CA LYS A 84 -3.93 2.60 26.43
C LYS A 84 -4.93 2.63 25.27
N PRO A 85 -6.18 3.05 25.51
CA PRO A 85 -7.14 3.29 24.45
C PRO A 85 -6.63 4.43 23.56
N VAL A 86 -6.53 4.17 22.25
CA VAL A 86 -6.11 5.15 21.24
C VAL A 86 -7.27 5.70 20.41
N ALA A 87 -8.41 5.00 20.45
CA ALA A 87 -9.65 5.46 19.83
C ALA A 87 -10.87 4.79 20.47
N ILE A 88 -11.97 5.52 20.53
CA ILE A 88 -13.30 4.99 20.83
C ILE A 88 -14.16 5.23 19.59
N LEU A 89 -14.60 4.17 18.95
CA LEU A 89 -15.35 4.20 17.70
C LEU A 89 -16.85 4.13 17.98
N LYS A 90 -17.61 5.03 17.36
CA LYS A 90 -19.08 5.11 17.47
C LYS A 90 -19.69 5.46 16.11
N GLY A 91 -20.92 5.01 15.87
CA GLY A 91 -21.65 5.32 14.63
C GLY A 91 -20.87 4.94 13.37
N GLU A 92 -20.77 5.87 12.42
CA GLU A 92 -20.06 5.66 11.15
C GLU A 92 -18.59 5.25 11.30
N ASP A 93 -17.90 5.66 12.37
CA ASP A 93 -16.50 5.31 12.58
C ASP A 93 -16.30 3.80 12.80
N ILE A 94 -17.33 3.09 13.28
CA ILE A 94 -17.31 1.62 13.38
C ILE A 94 -17.23 1.03 11.97
N MET A 95 -18.09 1.49 11.05
CA MET A 95 -18.09 0.99 9.68
C MET A 95 -16.78 1.30 8.95
N ARG A 96 -16.25 2.52 9.10
CA ARG A 96 -14.93 2.89 8.54
C ARG A 96 -13.80 2.00 9.07
N PHE A 97 -13.86 1.65 10.35
CA PHE A 97 -12.93 0.71 10.95
C PHE A 97 -13.09 -0.71 10.39
N LYS A 98 -14.32 -1.21 10.24
CA LYS A 98 -14.56 -2.54 9.63
C LYS A 98 -14.06 -2.60 8.19
N VAL A 99 -14.27 -1.56 7.38
CA VAL A 99 -13.68 -1.45 6.05
C VAL A 99 -12.15 -1.55 6.11
N SER A 100 -11.53 -0.80 7.03
CA SER A 100 -10.07 -0.82 7.17
C SER A 100 -9.53 -2.19 7.62
N GLN A 101 -10.22 -2.87 8.54
CA GLN A 101 -9.88 -4.23 8.98
C GLN A 101 -9.98 -5.26 7.84
N HIS A 102 -11.07 -5.20 7.07
CA HIS A 102 -11.27 -6.09 5.93
C HIS A 102 -10.26 -5.82 4.81
N TYR A 103 -9.97 -4.54 4.55
CA TYR A 103 -8.93 -4.16 3.59
C TYR A 103 -7.55 -4.67 4.02
N GLN A 104 -7.23 -4.59 5.31
CA GLN A 104 -5.99 -5.17 5.86
C GLN A 104 -5.92 -6.68 5.66
N LEU A 105 -7.02 -7.39 5.91
CA LEU A 105 -7.07 -8.84 5.71
C LEU A 105 -6.83 -9.20 4.25
N TRP A 106 -7.48 -8.49 3.32
CA TRP A 106 -7.27 -8.66 1.88
C TRP A 106 -5.81 -8.43 1.48
N LEU A 107 -5.17 -7.39 1.99
CA LEU A 107 -3.74 -7.14 1.74
C LEU A 107 -2.85 -8.27 2.26
N ARG A 108 -3.10 -8.78 3.47
CA ARG A 108 -2.33 -9.89 4.04
C ARG A 108 -2.49 -11.19 3.25
N LEU A 109 -3.67 -11.46 2.72
CA LEU A 109 -3.88 -12.61 1.83
C LEU A 109 -3.10 -12.43 0.53
N GLN A 110 -3.13 -11.23 -0.06
CA GLN A 110 -2.32 -10.91 -1.22
C GLN A 110 -0.81 -10.93 -0.93
N ASP A 111 -0.37 -10.62 0.29
CA ASP A 111 1.06 -10.69 0.68
C ASP A 111 1.61 -12.10 0.56
N ILE A 112 0.80 -13.12 0.87
CA ILE A 112 1.19 -14.52 0.72
C ILE A 112 1.50 -14.80 -0.76
N HIS A 113 0.59 -14.40 -1.65
CA HIS A 113 0.75 -14.59 -3.09
C HIS A 113 1.91 -13.79 -3.66
N LEU A 114 2.03 -12.53 -3.24
CA LEU A 114 3.06 -11.63 -3.69
C LEU A 114 4.45 -12.11 -3.26
N LYS A 115 4.56 -12.68 -2.06
CA LYS A 115 5.77 -13.32 -1.58
C LYS A 115 6.16 -14.52 -2.45
N GLU A 116 5.22 -15.41 -2.75
CA GLU A 116 5.48 -16.56 -3.62
C GLU A 116 5.91 -16.13 -5.02
N ILE A 117 5.28 -15.11 -5.60
CA ILE A 117 5.68 -14.54 -6.89
C ILE A 117 7.08 -13.93 -6.80
N HIS A 118 7.37 -13.21 -5.74
CA HIS A 118 8.69 -12.61 -5.53
C HIS A 118 9.77 -13.70 -5.45
N ASP A 119 9.60 -14.71 -4.59
CA ASP A 119 10.62 -15.72 -4.36
C ASP A 119 10.85 -16.61 -5.58
N ASN A 120 9.77 -17.00 -6.27
CA ASN A 120 9.85 -18.01 -7.34
C ASN A 120 10.02 -17.41 -8.74
N ALA A 121 9.57 -16.18 -8.99
CA ALA A 121 9.70 -15.52 -10.29
C ALA A 121 10.72 -14.37 -10.28
N ILE A 122 10.64 -13.44 -9.30
CA ILE A 122 11.53 -12.27 -9.26
C ILE A 122 12.95 -12.68 -8.88
N LEU A 123 13.18 -13.32 -7.73
CA LEU A 123 14.53 -13.68 -7.32
C LEU A 123 15.19 -14.73 -8.23
N SER A 124 14.39 -15.54 -8.92
CA SER A 124 14.87 -16.58 -9.84
C SER A 124 15.31 -16.03 -11.20
N HIS A 125 14.66 -14.97 -11.70
CA HIS A 125 14.79 -14.55 -13.10
C HIS A 125 15.13 -13.06 -13.28
N VAL A 126 14.99 -12.24 -12.24
CA VAL A 126 15.10 -10.79 -12.33
C VAL A 126 16.24 -10.29 -11.44
N THR A 127 16.99 -9.32 -11.95
CA THR A 127 18.03 -8.60 -11.23
C THR A 127 17.60 -7.16 -10.97
N ALA A 128 18.32 -6.46 -10.09
CA ALA A 128 18.09 -5.04 -9.85
C ALA A 128 18.26 -4.18 -11.12
N GLU A 129 19.15 -4.58 -12.04
CA GLU A 129 19.44 -3.83 -13.27
C GLU A 129 18.29 -3.87 -14.27
N ASP A 130 17.49 -4.95 -14.27
CA ASP A 130 16.33 -5.10 -15.16
C ASP A 130 15.29 -3.99 -14.95
N PHE A 131 15.23 -3.42 -13.74
CA PHE A 131 14.33 -2.29 -13.41
C PHE A 131 14.77 -0.97 -14.05
N ASN A 132 16.04 -0.80 -14.41
CA ASN A 132 16.55 0.47 -14.96
C ASN A 132 15.79 0.89 -16.21
N SER A 133 15.44 -0.07 -17.05
CA SER A 133 14.70 0.16 -18.31
C SER A 133 13.22 0.52 -18.09
N LEU A 134 12.66 0.14 -16.94
CA LEU A 134 11.25 0.32 -16.60
C LEU A 134 10.96 1.68 -15.95
N PHE A 135 11.94 2.24 -15.24
CA PHE A 135 11.86 3.58 -14.67
C PHE A 135 12.25 4.67 -15.69
N ASN A 136 11.65 4.71 -16.87
CA ASN A 136 12.16 5.52 -18.00
C ASN A 136 11.44 6.87 -18.25
N ARG A 137 10.66 7.35 -17.29
CA ARG A 137 9.93 8.62 -17.42
C ARG A 137 10.84 9.83 -17.12
N LYS A 138 11.11 10.64 -18.13
CA LYS A 138 12.06 11.78 -18.04
C LYS A 138 11.65 12.80 -16.99
N GLU A 139 10.35 13.04 -16.85
CA GLU A 139 9.78 13.99 -15.89
C GLU A 139 9.99 13.54 -14.44
N LEU A 140 10.22 12.24 -14.21
CA LEU A 140 10.48 11.66 -12.89
C LEU A 140 11.96 11.28 -12.70
N ALA A 141 12.85 11.69 -13.61
CA ALA A 141 14.27 11.30 -13.61
C ALA A 141 14.99 11.67 -12.30
N ALA A 142 14.59 12.77 -11.65
CA ALA A 142 15.16 13.21 -10.37
C ALA A 142 14.97 12.19 -9.23
N HIS A 143 13.95 11.33 -9.31
CA HIS A 143 13.69 10.29 -8.31
C HIS A 143 14.48 8.99 -8.56
N MET A 144 14.89 8.74 -9.81
CA MET A 144 15.44 7.45 -10.22
C MET A 144 16.66 6.99 -9.42
N PRO A 145 17.69 7.82 -9.15
CA PRO A 145 18.88 7.34 -8.44
C PRO A 145 18.56 6.75 -7.07
N PHE A 146 17.58 7.34 -6.36
CA PHE A 146 17.14 6.85 -5.06
C PHE A 146 16.31 5.57 -5.17
N ILE A 147 15.44 5.49 -6.17
CA ILE A 147 14.59 4.31 -6.40
C ILE A 147 15.45 3.12 -6.81
N LEU A 148 16.35 3.29 -7.78
CA LEU A 148 17.27 2.24 -8.24
C LEU A 148 18.18 1.77 -7.10
N LYS A 149 18.68 2.71 -6.28
CA LYS A 149 19.44 2.32 -5.07
C LYS A 149 18.60 1.51 -4.10
N ALA A 150 17.33 1.86 -3.90
CA ALA A 150 16.45 1.11 -3.03
C ALA A 150 16.15 -0.30 -3.56
N ILE A 151 16.04 -0.46 -4.88
CA ILE A 151 15.89 -1.76 -5.54
C ILE A 151 17.15 -2.60 -5.36
N GLU A 152 18.35 -2.03 -5.57
CA GLU A 152 19.62 -2.71 -5.27
C GLU A 152 19.67 -3.23 -3.82
N ARG A 153 19.23 -2.41 -2.85
CA ARG A 153 19.12 -2.82 -1.44
C ARG A 153 18.10 -3.94 -1.22
N HIS A 154 16.96 -3.88 -1.91
CA HIS A 154 15.95 -4.94 -1.87
C HIS A 154 16.52 -6.30 -2.31
N PHE A 155 17.19 -6.35 -3.46
CA PHE A 155 17.82 -7.58 -3.96
C PHE A 155 18.99 -8.05 -3.08
N SER A 156 19.64 -7.13 -2.37
CA SER A 156 20.66 -7.45 -1.36
C SER A 156 20.07 -7.89 0.00
N LYS A 157 18.73 -8.04 0.09
CA LYS A 157 17.97 -8.34 1.33
C LYS A 157 18.11 -7.29 2.43
N ASP A 158 18.58 -6.09 2.10
CA ASP A 158 18.60 -4.93 2.98
C ASP A 158 17.28 -4.16 2.87
N TYR A 159 16.23 -4.77 3.42
CA TYR A 159 14.88 -4.21 3.39
C TYR A 159 14.75 -2.95 4.25
N ILE A 160 15.57 -2.82 5.30
CA ILE A 160 15.62 -1.63 6.14
C ILE A 160 16.00 -0.43 5.27
N SER A 161 17.16 -0.46 4.61
CA SER A 161 17.59 0.66 3.76
C SER A 161 16.66 0.86 2.56
N SER A 162 16.17 -0.23 1.96
CA SER A 162 15.24 -0.15 0.83
C SER A 162 13.96 0.60 1.20
N ILE A 163 13.30 0.23 2.29
CA ILE A 163 12.03 0.86 2.73
C ILE A 163 12.26 2.31 3.16
N HIS A 164 13.37 2.63 3.85
CA HIS A 164 13.72 4.01 4.21
C HIS A 164 13.88 4.92 2.99
N LEU A 165 14.35 4.38 1.86
CA LEU A 165 14.42 5.11 0.60
C LEU A 165 13.06 5.15 -0.10
N LEU A 166 12.32 4.04 -0.19
CA LEU A 166 11.11 3.94 -0.99
C LEU A 166 9.93 4.75 -0.43
N VAL A 167 9.67 4.66 0.87
CA VAL A 167 8.50 5.31 1.51
C VAL A 167 8.42 6.82 1.24
N PRO A 168 9.46 7.64 1.50
CA PRO A 168 9.42 9.06 1.16
C PRO A 168 9.42 9.31 -0.36
N ARG A 169 9.96 8.39 -1.16
CA ARG A 169 9.98 8.54 -2.63
C ARG A 169 8.61 8.37 -3.26
N VAL A 170 7.73 7.55 -2.68
CA VAL A 170 6.32 7.49 -3.11
C VAL A 170 5.66 8.88 -3.03
N GLU A 171 5.88 9.62 -1.94
CA GLU A 171 5.34 10.98 -1.78
C GLU A 171 5.91 11.96 -2.83
N GLY A 172 7.23 11.91 -3.07
CA GLY A 172 7.87 12.76 -4.07
C GLY A 172 7.38 12.47 -5.50
N VAL A 173 7.31 11.19 -5.88
CA VAL A 173 6.84 10.77 -7.20
C VAL A 173 5.39 11.13 -7.42
N LEU A 174 4.53 10.89 -6.42
CA LEU A 174 3.12 11.28 -6.47
C LEU A 174 2.97 12.79 -6.68
N ARG A 175 3.73 13.60 -5.94
CA ARG A 175 3.69 15.06 -6.06
C ARG A 175 4.02 15.51 -7.48
N GLU A 176 5.14 15.03 -8.04
CA GLU A 176 5.55 15.41 -9.39
C GLU A 176 4.54 14.91 -10.43
N HIS A 177 4.00 13.70 -10.26
CA HIS A 177 2.95 13.17 -11.11
C HIS A 177 1.70 14.06 -11.14
N LEU A 178 1.21 14.51 -9.98
CA LEU A 178 0.04 15.40 -9.88
C LEU A 178 0.33 16.79 -10.47
N LYS A 179 1.55 17.30 -10.27
CA LYS A 179 2.00 18.58 -10.86
C LYS A 179 2.03 18.53 -12.38
N LEU A 180 2.53 17.44 -12.96
CA LEU A 180 2.52 17.19 -14.41
C LEU A 180 1.10 17.10 -14.99
N ALA A 181 0.14 16.64 -14.19
CA ALA A 181 -1.28 16.65 -14.54
C ALA A 181 -1.96 18.03 -14.33
N GLY A 182 -1.20 19.06 -13.98
CA GLY A 182 -1.69 20.43 -13.78
C GLY A 182 -2.43 20.66 -12.46
N LEU A 183 -2.34 19.72 -11.50
CA LEU A 183 -2.99 19.89 -10.21
C LEU A 183 -2.14 20.72 -9.24
N GLN A 184 -2.80 21.51 -8.39
CA GLN A 184 -2.14 22.38 -7.44
C GLN A 184 -1.58 21.60 -6.24
N THR A 185 -0.26 21.40 -6.21
CA THR A 185 0.46 20.66 -5.17
C THR A 185 0.96 21.53 -4.01
N LEU A 186 0.88 22.85 -4.16
CA LEU A 186 1.22 23.83 -3.12
C LEU A 186 -0.05 24.32 -2.40
N PHE A 187 0.12 24.85 -1.20
CA PHE A 187 -0.91 25.63 -0.52
C PHE A 187 -0.32 26.94 0.01
N GLN A 188 -1.14 27.99 0.02
CA GLN A 188 -0.72 29.26 0.59
C GLN A 188 -0.87 29.22 2.12
N THR A 189 0.18 29.63 2.82
CA THR A 189 0.20 29.73 4.27
C THR A 189 -0.46 31.04 4.74
N LYS A 190 -0.70 31.17 6.06
CA LYS A 190 -1.37 32.34 6.63
C LYS A 190 -0.61 33.66 6.45
N ASP A 191 0.71 33.59 6.37
CA ASP A 191 1.63 34.71 6.11
C ASP A 191 1.83 35.00 4.61
N GLY A 192 1.11 34.29 3.73
CA GLY A 192 1.11 34.53 2.29
C GLY A 192 2.19 33.77 1.51
N SER A 193 3.06 33.02 2.18
CA SER A 193 4.06 32.15 1.53
C SER A 193 3.42 30.89 0.93
N TRP A 194 4.20 30.10 0.18
CA TRP A 194 3.74 28.86 -0.43
C TRP A 194 4.52 27.67 0.11
N GLU A 195 3.79 26.63 0.53
CA GLU A 195 4.37 25.39 1.04
C GLU A 195 3.86 24.17 0.27
N GLU A 196 4.70 23.13 0.26
CA GLU A 196 4.35 21.82 -0.30
C GLU A 196 3.27 21.14 0.54
N LYS A 197 2.19 20.67 -0.12
CA LYS A 197 1.17 19.85 0.54
C LYS A 197 1.79 18.54 1.05
N SER A 198 1.49 18.11 2.27
CA SER A 198 1.81 16.74 2.70
C SER A 198 1.10 15.70 1.82
N ILE A 199 1.58 14.45 1.80
CA ILE A 199 0.90 13.37 1.05
C ILE A 199 -0.61 13.25 1.36
N SER A 200 -1.00 13.44 2.63
CA SER A 200 -2.40 13.46 3.04
C SER A 200 -3.17 14.60 2.37
N LYS A 201 -2.64 15.82 2.40
CA LYS A 201 -3.25 16.97 1.72
C LYS A 201 -3.24 16.81 0.19
N LEU A 202 -2.21 16.19 -0.38
CA LEU A 202 -2.15 15.90 -1.80
C LEU A 202 -3.35 15.04 -2.22
N LEU A 203 -3.60 13.92 -1.55
CA LEU A 203 -4.69 13.01 -1.92
C LEU A 203 -6.08 13.48 -1.47
N ASP A 204 -6.19 14.16 -0.32
CA ASP A 204 -7.50 14.45 0.29
C ASP A 204 -8.01 15.87 0.02
N GLN A 205 -7.13 16.82 -0.34
CA GLN A 205 -7.49 18.23 -0.50
C GLN A 205 -7.18 18.79 -1.89
N THR A 206 -6.59 18.02 -2.79
CA THR A 206 -6.34 18.46 -4.17
C THR A 206 -7.50 18.04 -5.05
N ALA A 207 -8.16 19.01 -5.67
CA ALA A 207 -9.27 18.75 -6.57
C ALA A 207 -8.76 18.05 -7.85
N GLY A 208 -9.48 17.02 -8.30
CA GLY A 208 -9.19 16.31 -9.56
C GLY A 208 -8.17 15.18 -9.46
N VAL A 209 -7.71 14.79 -8.26
CA VAL A 209 -6.79 13.66 -8.06
C VAL A 209 -7.39 12.35 -8.58
N ASP A 210 -8.69 12.15 -8.37
CA ASP A 210 -9.49 11.02 -8.85
C ASP A 210 -9.63 10.94 -10.38
N LYS A 211 -9.37 12.05 -11.09
CA LYS A 211 -9.33 12.08 -12.56
C LYS A 211 -7.99 11.67 -13.14
N VAL A 212 -6.94 11.66 -12.31
CA VAL A 212 -5.55 11.41 -12.73
C VAL A 212 -5.07 10.05 -12.22
N ILE A 213 -5.50 9.64 -11.03
CA ILE A 213 -5.07 8.42 -10.36
C ILE A 213 -6.28 7.53 -10.13
N ASN A 214 -6.13 6.24 -10.45
CA ASN A 214 -7.17 5.25 -10.18
C ASN A 214 -7.58 5.29 -8.68
N PRO A 215 -8.89 5.34 -8.37
CA PRO A 215 -9.41 5.35 -6.99
C PRO A 215 -8.87 4.24 -6.08
N ASP A 216 -8.65 3.03 -6.60
CA ASP A 216 -8.09 1.92 -5.82
C ASP A 216 -6.62 2.19 -5.43
N ILE A 217 -5.85 2.84 -6.30
CA ILE A 217 -4.48 3.28 -5.99
C ILE A 217 -4.52 4.38 -4.91
N ILE A 218 -5.45 5.33 -5.01
CA ILE A 218 -5.61 6.40 -4.01
C ILE A 218 -5.92 5.79 -2.63
N GLU A 219 -6.87 4.86 -2.56
CA GLU A 219 -7.25 4.18 -1.32
C GLU A 219 -6.12 3.31 -0.76
N TYR A 220 -5.37 2.64 -1.62
CA TYR A 220 -4.18 1.90 -1.22
C TYR A 220 -3.08 2.81 -0.67
N LEU A 221 -2.79 3.94 -1.31
CA LEU A 221 -1.83 4.95 -0.82
C LEU A 221 -2.25 5.49 0.54
N ARG A 222 -3.54 5.83 0.71
CA ARG A 222 -4.10 6.26 1.99
C ARG A 222 -3.86 5.20 3.05
N TYR A 223 -4.29 3.97 2.80
CA TYR A 223 -4.18 2.85 3.73
C TYR A 223 -2.71 2.59 4.12
N LEU A 224 -1.83 2.43 3.14
CA LEU A 224 -0.44 2.03 3.34
C LEU A 224 0.37 3.12 4.03
N LEU A 225 0.19 4.39 3.67
CA LEU A 225 1.14 5.44 4.03
C LEU A 225 0.70 6.28 5.23
N PHE A 226 -0.56 6.73 5.32
CA PHE A 226 -0.91 7.77 6.30
C PHE A 226 -2.29 7.68 6.98
N ARG A 227 -3.16 6.74 6.60
CA ARG A 227 -4.47 6.57 7.24
C ARG A 227 -4.26 6.03 8.66
N LYS A 228 -4.83 6.72 9.66
CA LYS A 228 -4.72 6.34 11.08
C LYS A 228 -5.27 4.94 11.40
N LEU A 229 -6.31 4.51 10.70
CA LEU A 229 -6.89 3.17 10.81
C LEU A 229 -6.30 2.18 9.78
N GLY A 230 -5.29 2.58 9.02
CA GLY A 230 -4.53 1.73 8.10
C GLY A 230 -3.13 1.43 8.63
N ASP A 231 -2.26 0.97 7.73
CA ASP A 231 -0.89 0.57 8.05
C ASP A 231 0.03 1.76 8.38
N ASN A 232 -0.29 2.97 7.89
CA ASN A 232 0.31 4.24 8.31
C ASN A 232 1.85 4.29 8.21
N LYS A 233 2.46 3.52 7.30
CA LYS A 233 3.91 3.25 7.27
C LYS A 233 4.75 4.50 7.10
N ARG A 234 4.28 5.50 6.35
CA ARG A 234 5.02 6.75 6.17
C ARG A 234 5.15 7.52 7.48
N ASN A 235 4.08 7.61 8.26
CA ASN A 235 4.13 8.30 9.55
C ASN A 235 4.87 7.46 10.61
N GLU A 236 4.66 6.14 10.65
CA GLU A 236 5.41 5.27 11.56
C GLU A 236 6.92 5.35 11.31
N LEU A 237 7.34 5.31 10.03
CA LEU A 237 8.74 5.43 9.64
C LEU A 237 9.32 6.81 10.05
N ALA A 238 8.64 7.89 9.66
CA ALA A 238 9.11 9.26 9.91
C ALA A 238 9.23 9.61 11.40
N HIS A 239 8.40 8.98 12.25
CA HIS A 239 8.43 9.16 13.70
C HIS A 239 9.25 8.11 14.45
N ALA A 240 10.00 7.25 13.74
CA ALA A 240 10.79 6.16 14.32
C ALA A 240 9.94 5.21 15.21
N LEU A 241 8.74 4.89 14.74
CA LEU A 241 7.79 4.00 15.42
C LEU A 241 7.69 2.62 14.75
N MET A 242 8.30 2.42 13.58
CA MET A 242 8.40 1.09 12.95
C MET A 242 9.41 0.22 13.69
N GLU A 243 8.97 -0.95 14.14
CA GLU A 243 9.84 -1.99 14.68
C GLU A 243 10.59 -2.72 13.55
N GLU A 244 11.75 -3.31 13.85
CA GLU A 244 12.58 -4.02 12.85
C GLU A 244 11.79 -5.08 12.06
N SER A 245 10.89 -5.81 12.74
CA SER A 245 10.06 -6.83 12.12
C SER A 245 9.09 -6.29 11.05
N ALA A 246 8.87 -4.98 10.97
CA ALA A 246 8.06 -4.38 9.92
C ALA A 246 8.83 -4.20 8.59
N PHE A 247 10.16 -4.26 8.62
CA PHE A 247 11.01 -4.10 7.44
C PHE A 247 11.15 -5.43 6.68
N LYS A 248 10.07 -5.84 6.02
CA LYS A 248 9.98 -7.10 5.29
C LYS A 248 10.12 -6.92 3.79
N GLU A 249 10.60 -7.97 3.14
CA GLU A 249 10.64 -8.16 1.69
C GLU A 249 9.35 -7.72 0.99
N VAL A 250 8.20 -8.26 1.41
CA VAL A 250 6.90 -7.99 0.76
C VAL A 250 6.54 -6.50 0.81
N LEU A 251 6.79 -5.80 1.91
CA LEU A 251 6.56 -4.35 2.00
C LEU A 251 7.48 -3.58 1.05
N SER A 252 8.76 -3.94 1.01
CA SER A 252 9.72 -3.35 0.09
C SER A 252 9.30 -3.58 -1.37
N PHE A 253 8.91 -4.81 -1.73
CA PHE A 253 8.47 -5.14 -3.08
C PHE A 253 7.17 -4.43 -3.47
N ARG A 254 6.19 -4.33 -2.56
CA ARG A 254 4.97 -3.53 -2.76
C ARG A 254 5.26 -2.08 -3.08
N LEU A 255 6.20 -1.47 -2.39
CA LEU A 255 6.59 -0.08 -2.63
C LEU A 255 7.27 0.08 -4.00
N ILE A 256 8.05 -0.91 -4.44
CA ILE A 256 8.64 -0.94 -5.79
C ILE A 256 7.53 -1.03 -6.85
N LEU A 257 6.58 -1.96 -6.71
CA LEU A 257 5.44 -2.11 -7.63
C LEU A 257 4.57 -0.85 -7.69
N LEU A 258 4.31 -0.25 -6.53
CA LEU A 258 3.56 0.99 -6.41
C LEU A 258 4.25 2.14 -7.14
N LEU A 259 5.58 2.26 -7.03
CA LEU A 259 6.33 3.27 -7.77
C LEU A 259 6.27 3.00 -9.27
N LEU A 260 6.44 1.76 -9.72
CA LEU A 260 6.37 1.40 -11.14
C LEU A 260 5.06 1.85 -11.82
N LEU A 261 3.93 1.85 -11.12
CA LEU A 261 2.66 2.35 -11.65
C LEU A 261 2.72 3.81 -12.15
N PHE A 262 3.61 4.64 -11.60
CA PHE A 262 3.75 6.04 -12.01
C PHE A 262 4.76 6.26 -13.14
N PHE A 263 5.59 5.25 -13.44
CA PHE A 263 6.61 5.27 -14.48
C PHE A 263 6.16 4.52 -15.74
N MET A 264 5.31 3.51 -15.58
CA MET A 264 4.66 2.84 -16.70
C MET A 264 3.41 3.63 -17.11
N PRO A 265 3.06 3.69 -18.41
CA PRO A 265 1.75 4.17 -18.82
C PRO A 265 0.70 3.32 -18.12
N LEU A 266 -0.18 3.94 -17.34
CA LEU A 266 -1.30 3.24 -16.70
C LEU A 266 -2.06 2.49 -17.81
N PRO A 267 -2.39 1.20 -17.64
CA PRO A 267 -3.30 0.55 -18.56
C PRO A 267 -4.60 1.35 -18.55
N VAL A 268 -4.99 1.85 -19.72
CA VAL A 268 -6.35 2.32 -19.95
C VAL A 268 -7.21 1.09 -19.71
N GLU A 269 -7.99 1.05 -18.63
CA GLU A 269 -8.98 -0.02 -18.51
C GLU A 269 -9.87 0.04 -19.76
N PRO A 270 -10.11 -1.07 -20.46
CA PRO A 270 -11.11 -1.10 -21.51
C PRO A 270 -12.42 -0.64 -20.87
N SER A 271 -12.93 0.47 -21.36
CA SER A 271 -14.21 1.02 -20.95
C SER A 271 -15.31 0.02 -21.28
N GLN A 272 -15.70 -0.83 -20.32
CA GLN A 272 -16.95 -1.59 -20.29
C GLN A 272 -17.41 -1.84 -18.85
#